data_AF-A0A644ZF40-F1
#
_entry.id   AF-A0A644ZF40-F1
#
_cell.length_a   1.000
_cell.length_b   1.000
_cell.length_c   1.000
_cell.angle_alpha   90.00
_cell.angle_beta   90.00
_cell.angle_gamma   90.00
#
_symmetry.space_group_name_H-M   'P 1'
#
loop_
_entity.id
_entity.type
_entity.pdbx_description
1 polymer ?
#
loop_
_entity_poly.entity_id
_entity_poly.type
_entity_poly.pdbx_seq_one_letter_code
_entity_poly.pdbx_strand_id
1 'polypeptide(L)'
;MADYHITGMEERMMQSFLTKARRGEPVFLADVVKAFSGERTRVCCELEPVIGNKRYWEIRLPEAQNTEELAFVKEYFYARLYNLISTFGGTRMVLTIAPGDATAKALCETLDETFQLGVKKNLRSGYGKCLNVTDRINTAMGANPFVFQIIEAGCPAETSAPQKATDAVSSFKSAVNKARGAALGGTDIKVVGIQGGHVVAVKEYDWNPAEMTSIDQVIEPVLLMARVIRSAMSLPRTAEAEQLKAEMLKKGVSDEAMRSAADTVSALYGEPLLLDGIGVCFPDVVIDDMIVGGETLKTRGIRAHSPDYDKEFPRLAELKRMLLKQCRAGGVVHMSNDGSLAAYTAAVELAHSEHAETVRDGVFAHTLGTELGTGWIDETGEIPQIPLEVYNCVIDLGNYPARAFDPMDVRSVNNFNTGLPGTLQKYCSQSGAYRLALKVFEEQAPERFAELFEKGFIERKDGGVYVVLQPKDMRKALLEHLMELAANGEPAAEEVFRTIGEYLAVTFEETERMLHPKTKVRVLFGRFVKKKRCFTLLQEGANRRLNVTFLAGDGNMAYTPLMNDLNNDPVHTVAQFGQAVGAAYFAASVL
;
A
#
# COMPACT_ATOMS: atom_id res chain seq x y z
N MET A 1 27.37 -19.67 -37.69
CA MET A 1 28.26 -19.66 -36.51
C MET A 1 27.89 -18.61 -35.47
N ALA A 2 27.18 -17.51 -35.82
CA ALA A 2 26.65 -16.57 -34.82
C ALA A 2 25.44 -17.12 -34.04
N ASP A 3 24.55 -17.91 -34.66
CA ASP A 3 23.36 -18.46 -33.99
C ASP A 3 23.67 -19.51 -32.91
N TYR A 4 24.77 -20.27 -33.04
CA TYR A 4 25.16 -21.27 -32.04
C TYR A 4 25.73 -20.66 -30.75
N HIS A 5 26.24 -19.42 -30.82
CA HIS A 5 26.79 -18.74 -29.64
C HIS A 5 25.72 -18.04 -28.80
N ILE A 6 24.60 -17.65 -29.42
CA ILE A 6 23.48 -16.98 -28.75
C ILE A 6 22.62 -18.01 -28.00
N THR A 7 22.26 -19.12 -28.66
CA THR A 7 21.46 -20.20 -28.04
C THR A 7 22.18 -20.85 -26.85
N GLY A 8 23.50 -21.03 -26.92
CA GLY A 8 24.30 -21.55 -25.80
C GLY A 8 24.49 -20.59 -24.61
N MET A 9 24.14 -19.31 -24.76
CA MET A 9 24.13 -18.32 -23.68
C MET A 9 22.76 -18.24 -22.98
N GLU A 10 21.67 -18.32 -23.74
CA GLU A 10 20.29 -18.37 -23.25
C GLU A 10 20.03 -19.63 -22.40
N GLU A 11 20.49 -20.80 -22.88
CA GLU A 11 20.39 -22.09 -22.19
C GLU A 11 21.11 -22.08 -20.81
N ARG A 12 22.23 -21.37 -20.71
CA ARG A 12 22.96 -21.20 -19.44
C ARG A 12 22.24 -20.28 -18.46
N MET A 13 21.42 -19.35 -18.96
CA MET A 13 20.77 -18.33 -18.15
C MET A 13 19.54 -18.88 -17.44
N MET A 14 18.66 -19.57 -18.18
CA MET A 14 17.47 -20.22 -17.61
C MET A 14 17.86 -21.26 -16.55
N GLN A 15 18.85 -22.10 -16.85
CA GLN A 15 19.36 -23.09 -15.92
C GLN A 15 20.02 -22.47 -14.68
N SER A 16 20.66 -21.31 -14.81
CA SER A 16 21.20 -20.55 -13.67
C SER A 16 20.07 -20.09 -12.74
N PHE A 17 18.98 -19.54 -13.29
CA PHE A 17 17.81 -19.15 -12.50
C PHE A 17 17.16 -20.34 -11.79
N LEU A 18 16.91 -21.44 -12.50
CA LEU A 18 16.33 -22.65 -11.91
C LEU A 18 17.24 -23.23 -10.82
N THR A 19 18.56 -23.24 -11.03
CA THR A 19 19.52 -23.71 -10.03
C THR A 19 19.47 -22.86 -8.75
N LYS A 20 19.46 -21.53 -8.88
CA LYS A 20 19.30 -20.61 -7.73
C LYS A 20 17.96 -20.84 -7.01
N ALA A 21 16.87 -20.92 -7.77
CA ALA A 21 15.53 -21.12 -7.22
C ALA A 21 15.45 -22.40 -6.38
N ARG A 22 16.00 -23.52 -6.87
CA ARG A 22 16.05 -24.81 -6.16
C ARG A 22 16.91 -24.75 -4.89
N ARG A 23 17.95 -23.92 -4.86
CA ARG A 23 18.79 -23.71 -3.66
C ARG A 23 18.14 -22.84 -2.58
N GLY A 24 16.95 -22.31 -2.81
CA GLY A 24 16.34 -21.37 -1.87
C GLY A 24 16.97 -19.97 -1.93
N GLU A 25 17.53 -19.62 -3.08
CA GLU A 25 18.02 -18.28 -3.38
C GLU A 25 16.96 -17.47 -4.14
N PRO A 26 16.95 -16.14 -4.01
CA PRO A 26 16.08 -15.28 -4.81
C PRO A 26 16.49 -15.29 -6.29
N VAL A 27 15.49 -15.27 -7.15
CA VAL A 27 15.57 -15.00 -8.58
C VAL A 27 14.69 -13.78 -8.82
N PHE A 28 15.27 -12.58 -8.66
CA PHE A 28 14.49 -11.36 -8.71
C PHE A 28 13.89 -11.12 -10.09
N LEU A 29 12.61 -10.71 -10.12
CA LEU A 29 11.89 -10.44 -11.36
C LEU A 29 12.64 -9.42 -12.23
N ALA A 30 13.20 -8.38 -11.60
CA ALA A 30 14.00 -7.36 -12.26
C ALA A 30 15.21 -7.93 -13.05
N ASP A 31 15.88 -8.94 -12.49
CA ASP A 31 17.03 -9.59 -13.13
C ASP A 31 16.57 -10.45 -14.31
N VAL A 32 15.43 -11.13 -14.17
CA VAL A 32 14.82 -11.94 -15.23
C VAL A 32 14.34 -11.06 -16.40
N VAL A 33 13.74 -9.90 -16.11
CA VAL A 33 13.36 -8.92 -17.14
C VAL A 33 14.57 -8.43 -17.92
N LYS A 34 15.65 -8.09 -17.22
CA LYS A 34 16.90 -7.64 -17.85
C LYS A 34 17.50 -8.74 -18.72
N ALA A 35 17.55 -9.96 -18.19
CA ALA A 35 18.00 -11.16 -18.88
C ALA A 35 17.26 -11.40 -20.19
N PHE A 36 15.92 -11.34 -20.18
CA PHE A 36 15.09 -11.64 -21.35
C PHE A 36 14.85 -10.44 -22.27
N SER A 37 15.44 -9.28 -22.00
CA SER A 37 15.21 -8.06 -22.79
C SER A 37 15.56 -8.19 -24.28
N GLY A 38 16.46 -9.12 -24.64
CA GLY A 38 16.89 -9.39 -26.01
C GLY A 38 16.09 -10.48 -26.75
N GLU A 39 15.13 -11.13 -26.10
CA GLU A 39 14.44 -12.29 -26.68
C GLU A 39 13.57 -11.92 -27.90
N ARG A 40 13.42 -12.87 -28.82
CA ARG A 40 12.69 -12.65 -30.08
C ARG A 40 11.17 -12.59 -29.86
N THR A 41 10.65 -13.52 -29.05
CA THR A 41 9.22 -13.63 -28.75
C THR A 41 8.80 -12.42 -27.91
N ARG A 42 7.75 -11.74 -28.36
CA ARG A 42 7.30 -10.46 -27.82
C ARG A 42 5.78 -10.45 -27.64
N VAL A 43 5.34 -10.05 -26.45
CA VAL A 43 3.95 -9.73 -26.14
C VAL A 43 3.85 -8.26 -25.76
N CYS A 44 3.13 -7.47 -26.56
CA CYS A 44 2.87 -6.07 -26.24
C CYS A 44 1.54 -5.95 -25.50
N CYS A 45 1.60 -5.34 -24.32
CA CYS A 45 0.49 -5.23 -23.40
C CYS A 45 -0.01 -3.79 -23.39
N GLU A 46 -1.25 -3.58 -23.82
CA GLU A 46 -1.96 -2.32 -23.70
C GLU A 46 -3.03 -2.48 -22.61
N LEU A 47 -2.92 -1.71 -21.53
CA LEU A 47 -3.92 -1.68 -20.45
C LEU A 47 -4.79 -0.45 -20.60
N GLU A 48 -6.10 -0.67 -20.60
CA GLU A 48 -7.13 0.36 -20.57
C GLU A 48 -7.55 0.57 -19.10
N PRO A 49 -7.02 1.60 -18.41
CA PRO A 49 -7.49 1.91 -17.07
C PRO A 49 -8.91 2.50 -17.14
N VAL A 50 -9.65 2.38 -16.04
CA VAL A 50 -10.99 2.98 -15.92
C VAL A 50 -10.96 4.51 -15.83
N ILE A 51 -9.85 5.07 -15.30
CA ILE A 51 -9.56 6.50 -15.24
C ILE A 51 -8.17 6.73 -15.84
N GLY A 52 -8.06 7.75 -16.70
CA GLY A 52 -6.80 8.15 -17.30
C GLY A 52 -6.51 7.51 -18.66
N ASN A 53 -5.26 7.59 -19.09
CA ASN A 53 -4.84 7.18 -20.43
C ASN A 53 -4.41 5.71 -20.47
N LYS A 54 -4.55 5.11 -21.66
CA LYS A 54 -3.99 3.79 -21.97
C LYS A 54 -2.50 3.74 -21.63
N ARG A 55 -2.04 2.59 -21.16
CA ARG A 55 -0.64 2.34 -20.82
C ARG A 55 -0.11 1.14 -21.58
N TYR A 56 1.18 1.19 -21.93
CA TYR A 56 1.82 0.23 -22.82
C TYR A 56 3.06 -0.35 -22.16
N TRP A 57 3.24 -1.66 -22.31
CA TRP A 57 4.45 -2.37 -21.89
C TRP A 57 4.78 -3.48 -22.86
N GLU A 58 6.03 -3.91 -22.82
CA GLU A 58 6.51 -5.06 -23.56
C GLU A 58 6.95 -6.17 -22.57
N ILE A 59 6.57 -7.41 -22.89
CA ILE A 59 7.10 -8.60 -22.23
C ILE A 59 7.79 -9.46 -23.29
N ARG A 60 9.06 -9.74 -23.03
CA ARG A 60 9.93 -10.57 -23.87
C ARG A 60 10.05 -11.95 -23.24
N LEU A 61 9.96 -13.00 -24.07
CA LEU A 61 9.86 -14.39 -23.62
C LEU A 61 10.97 -15.24 -24.25
N PRO A 62 11.73 -16.00 -23.47
CA PRO A 62 12.69 -16.96 -24.02
C PRO A 62 11.99 -18.21 -24.52
N GLU A 63 12.68 -18.99 -25.34
CA GLU A 63 12.24 -20.33 -25.73
C GLU A 63 12.50 -21.33 -24.60
N ALA A 64 11.50 -22.13 -24.24
CA ALA A 64 11.62 -23.17 -23.22
C ALA A 64 11.93 -24.53 -23.86
N GLN A 65 12.94 -25.23 -23.37
CA GLN A 65 13.38 -26.51 -23.93
C GLN A 65 12.72 -27.72 -23.25
N ASN A 66 12.19 -27.54 -22.05
CA ASN A 66 11.57 -28.59 -21.25
C ASN A 66 10.42 -28.06 -20.39
N THR A 67 9.70 -28.97 -19.73
CA THR A 67 8.52 -28.65 -18.92
C THR A 67 8.82 -27.70 -17.75
N GLU A 68 10.00 -27.82 -17.13
CA GLU A 68 10.36 -26.98 -15.99
C GLU A 68 10.70 -25.55 -16.42
N GLU A 69 11.43 -25.39 -17.53
CA GLU A 69 11.67 -24.09 -18.14
C GLU A 69 10.36 -23.45 -18.60
N LEU A 70 9.44 -24.22 -19.19
CA LEU A 70 8.13 -23.72 -19.59
C LEU A 70 7.31 -23.25 -18.38
N ALA A 71 7.38 -23.96 -17.25
CA ALA A 71 6.74 -23.54 -16.01
C ALA A 71 7.33 -22.23 -15.48
N PHE A 72 8.66 -22.07 -15.52
CA PHE A 72 9.31 -20.81 -15.13
C PHE A 72 8.94 -19.64 -16.04
N VAL A 73 8.91 -19.85 -17.36
CA VAL A 73 8.50 -18.82 -18.34
C VAL A 73 7.05 -18.40 -18.12
N LYS A 74 6.17 -19.37 -17.82
CA LYS A 74 4.77 -19.10 -17.42
C LYS A 74 4.69 -18.23 -16.16
N GLU A 75 5.37 -18.62 -15.09
CA GLU A 75 5.39 -17.84 -13.84
C GLU A 75 5.91 -16.42 -14.06
N TYR A 76 6.99 -16.26 -14.83
CA TYR A 76 7.52 -14.96 -15.22
C TYR A 76 6.49 -14.12 -15.97
N PHE A 77 5.85 -14.67 -16.99
CA PHE A 77 4.85 -13.97 -17.80
C PHE A 77 3.65 -13.54 -16.95
N TYR A 78 3.10 -14.44 -16.13
CA TYR A 78 1.95 -14.14 -15.28
C TYR A 78 2.30 -13.15 -14.17
N ALA A 79 3.48 -13.25 -13.55
CA ALA A 79 3.95 -12.28 -12.56
C ALA A 79 4.04 -10.86 -13.14
N ARG A 80 4.54 -10.71 -14.37
CA ARG A 80 4.60 -9.42 -15.07
C ARG A 80 3.21 -8.82 -15.26
N LEU A 81 2.25 -9.58 -15.79
CA LEU A 81 0.88 -9.11 -15.98
C LEU A 81 0.17 -8.82 -14.65
N TYR A 82 0.37 -9.68 -13.66
CA TYR A 82 -0.19 -9.51 -12.33
C TYR A 82 0.30 -8.23 -11.67
N ASN A 83 1.59 -7.91 -11.75
CA ASN A 83 2.14 -6.68 -11.20
C ASN A 83 1.51 -5.44 -11.85
N LEU A 84 1.31 -5.46 -13.18
CA LEU A 84 0.63 -4.38 -13.90
C LEU A 84 -0.82 -4.22 -13.43
N ILE A 85 -1.60 -5.29 -13.37
CA ILE A 85 -3.02 -5.24 -12.98
C ILE A 85 -3.16 -4.85 -11.49
N SER A 86 -2.33 -5.39 -10.62
CA SER A 86 -2.30 -5.04 -9.19
C SER A 86 -1.98 -3.55 -9.00
N THR A 87 -1.11 -2.99 -9.84
CA THR A 87 -0.71 -1.58 -9.73
C THR A 87 -1.74 -0.62 -10.32
N PHE A 88 -2.33 -0.96 -11.48
CA PHE A 88 -3.11 -0.02 -12.29
C PHE A 88 -4.60 -0.33 -12.36
N GLY A 89 -5.04 -1.55 -12.01
CA GLY A 89 -6.40 -2.01 -12.28
C GLY A 89 -6.72 -2.01 -13.78
N GLY A 90 -7.95 -1.64 -14.15
CA GLY A 90 -8.37 -1.41 -15.54
C GLY A 90 -9.57 -2.25 -15.99
N THR A 91 -10.08 -1.97 -17.17
CA THR A 91 -11.24 -2.67 -17.75
C THR A 91 -10.83 -3.73 -18.76
N ARG A 92 -9.67 -3.56 -19.40
CA ARG A 92 -9.20 -4.47 -20.44
C ARG A 92 -7.69 -4.43 -20.56
N MET A 93 -7.09 -5.59 -20.78
CA MET A 93 -5.72 -5.70 -21.25
C MET A 93 -5.68 -6.35 -22.63
N VAL A 94 -5.23 -5.59 -23.62
CA VAL A 94 -5.02 -6.05 -24.99
C VAL A 94 -3.58 -6.56 -25.13
N LEU A 95 -3.44 -7.80 -25.57
CA LEU A 95 -2.17 -8.49 -25.78
C LEU A 95 -1.96 -8.66 -27.28
N THR A 96 -1.03 -7.88 -27.82
CA THR A 96 -0.65 -7.96 -29.23
C THR A 96 0.57 -8.87 -29.39
N ILE A 97 0.42 -9.90 -30.22
CA ILE A 97 1.45 -10.89 -30.52
C ILE A 97 1.71 -10.93 -32.03
N ALA A 98 2.93 -11.34 -32.41
CA ALA A 98 3.28 -11.44 -33.82
C ALA A 98 2.45 -12.54 -34.54
N PRO A 99 2.00 -12.31 -35.79
CA PRO A 99 1.29 -13.35 -36.54
C PRO A 99 2.13 -14.64 -36.65
N GLY A 100 1.54 -15.77 -36.29
CA GLY A 100 2.21 -17.08 -36.31
C GLY A 100 3.10 -17.39 -35.10
N ASP A 101 3.18 -16.51 -34.10
CA ASP A 101 3.90 -16.78 -32.85
C ASP A 101 3.09 -17.72 -31.94
N ALA A 102 3.27 -19.02 -32.14
CA ALA A 102 2.54 -20.06 -31.41
C ALA A 102 2.86 -20.06 -29.91
N THR A 103 4.08 -19.69 -29.51
CA THR A 103 4.51 -19.66 -28.11
C THR A 103 3.81 -18.54 -27.35
N ALA A 104 3.85 -17.31 -27.88
CA ALA A 104 3.16 -16.18 -27.28
C ALA A 104 1.64 -16.41 -27.24
N LYS A 105 1.07 -16.95 -28.32
CA LYS A 105 -0.36 -17.29 -28.41
C LYS A 105 -0.79 -18.27 -27.32
N ALA A 106 -0.09 -19.41 -27.20
CA ALA A 106 -0.42 -20.43 -26.22
C ALA A 106 -0.36 -19.91 -24.78
N LEU A 107 0.59 -19.01 -24.48
CA LEU A 107 0.66 -18.36 -23.16
C LEU A 107 -0.52 -17.40 -22.94
N CYS A 108 -0.84 -16.54 -23.91
CA CYS A 108 -1.94 -15.59 -23.79
C CYS A 108 -3.30 -16.29 -23.65
N GLU A 109 -3.52 -17.42 -24.33
CA GLU A 109 -4.78 -18.18 -24.26
C GLU A 109 -5.04 -18.81 -22.88
N THR A 110 -4.03 -18.94 -22.03
CA THR A 110 -4.17 -19.48 -20.66
C THR A 110 -4.64 -18.44 -19.63
N LEU A 111 -4.72 -17.16 -20.00
CA LEU A 111 -4.87 -16.07 -19.04
C LEU A 111 -6.23 -16.05 -18.37
N ASP A 112 -7.31 -16.35 -19.09
CA ASP A 112 -8.66 -16.36 -18.53
C ASP A 112 -8.79 -17.37 -17.39
N GLU A 113 -8.19 -18.56 -17.55
CA GLU A 113 -8.14 -19.60 -16.52
C GLU A 113 -7.19 -19.21 -15.38
N THR A 114 -5.98 -18.75 -15.72
CA THR A 114 -4.93 -18.41 -14.74
C THR A 114 -5.34 -17.26 -13.82
N PHE A 115 -5.97 -16.22 -14.37
CA PHE A 115 -6.51 -15.07 -13.63
C PHE A 115 -7.97 -15.27 -13.22
N GLN A 116 -8.57 -16.43 -13.53
CA GLN A 116 -9.85 -16.86 -12.98
C GLN A 116 -11.01 -15.88 -13.28
N LEU A 117 -11.08 -15.35 -14.51
CA LEU A 117 -12.06 -14.32 -14.92
C LEU A 117 -13.51 -14.80 -14.72
N GLY A 118 -13.78 -16.08 -15.00
CA GLY A 118 -15.09 -16.72 -14.81
C GLY A 118 -15.39 -17.20 -13.38
N VAL A 119 -14.47 -17.03 -12.43
CA VAL A 119 -14.64 -17.47 -11.03
C VAL A 119 -15.20 -16.33 -10.19
N LYS A 120 -16.10 -16.66 -9.26
CA LYS A 120 -16.66 -15.69 -8.30
C LYS A 120 -15.56 -15.06 -7.44
N LYS A 121 -15.66 -13.76 -7.16
CA LYS A 121 -14.64 -12.97 -6.43
C LYS A 121 -14.18 -13.61 -5.12
N ASN A 122 -15.10 -14.15 -4.32
CA ASN A 122 -14.79 -14.79 -3.03
C ASN A 122 -14.06 -16.13 -3.15
N LEU A 123 -14.05 -16.75 -4.34
CA LEU A 123 -13.34 -18.00 -4.62
C LEU A 123 -12.02 -17.77 -5.37
N ARG A 124 -11.75 -16.55 -5.82
CA ARG A 124 -10.51 -16.25 -6.54
C ARG A 124 -9.28 -16.40 -5.63
N SER A 125 -8.20 -16.91 -6.20
CA SER A 125 -6.90 -17.10 -5.55
C SER A 125 -5.75 -16.82 -6.53
N GLY A 126 -4.52 -16.88 -6.05
CA GLY A 126 -3.34 -16.74 -6.90
C GLY A 126 -3.35 -15.42 -7.68
N TYR A 127 -3.06 -15.50 -8.98
CA TYR A 127 -3.05 -14.36 -9.89
C TYR A 127 -4.43 -13.72 -10.07
N GLY A 128 -5.53 -14.47 -9.94
CA GLY A 128 -6.88 -13.94 -10.10
C GLY A 128 -7.34 -13.02 -8.98
N LYS A 129 -6.66 -13.03 -7.83
CA LYS A 129 -7.08 -12.26 -6.66
C LYS A 129 -7.06 -10.74 -6.89
N CYS A 130 -6.11 -10.23 -7.69
CA CYS A 130 -6.03 -8.80 -8.00
C CYS A 130 -7.27 -8.30 -8.76
N LEU A 131 -7.96 -9.17 -9.50
CA LEU A 131 -9.18 -8.80 -10.23
C LEU A 131 -10.37 -8.49 -9.32
N ASN A 132 -10.35 -8.89 -8.04
CA ASN A 132 -11.42 -8.52 -7.12
C ASN A 132 -11.50 -7.01 -6.92
N VAL A 133 -10.34 -6.38 -6.70
CA VAL A 133 -10.21 -4.92 -6.56
C VAL A 133 -10.54 -4.26 -7.89
N THR A 134 -9.93 -4.74 -8.98
CA THR A 134 -10.18 -4.22 -10.33
C THR A 134 -11.66 -4.23 -10.71
N ASP A 135 -12.36 -5.35 -10.51
CA ASP A 135 -13.78 -5.48 -10.85
C ASP A 135 -14.66 -4.60 -9.96
N ARG A 136 -14.30 -4.38 -8.68
CA ARG A 136 -15.02 -3.46 -7.79
C ARG A 136 -14.87 -2.01 -8.24
N ILE A 137 -13.65 -1.60 -8.61
CA ILE A 137 -13.41 -0.28 -9.19
C ILE A 137 -14.25 -0.11 -10.47
N ASN A 138 -14.16 -1.06 -11.40
CA ASN A 138 -14.91 -1.00 -12.65
C ASN A 138 -16.42 -0.89 -12.39
N THR A 139 -16.95 -1.70 -11.48
CA THR A 139 -18.37 -1.66 -11.10
C THR A 139 -18.77 -0.29 -10.53
N ALA A 140 -17.97 0.27 -9.61
CA ALA A 140 -18.24 1.58 -9.01
C ALA A 140 -18.23 2.72 -10.05
N MET A 141 -17.41 2.59 -11.10
CA MET A 141 -17.31 3.52 -12.21
C MET A 141 -18.31 3.24 -13.35
N GLY A 142 -19.19 2.24 -13.21
CA GLY A 142 -20.16 1.87 -14.25
C GLY A 142 -19.57 1.15 -15.47
N ALA A 143 -18.40 0.55 -15.34
CA ALA A 143 -17.72 -0.22 -16.37
C ALA A 143 -17.90 -1.74 -16.19
N ASN A 144 -17.59 -2.50 -17.25
CA ASN A 144 -17.64 -3.96 -17.23
C ASN A 144 -16.47 -4.57 -16.42
N PRO A 145 -16.61 -5.82 -15.94
CA PRO A 145 -15.50 -6.58 -15.37
C PRO A 145 -14.29 -6.65 -16.31
N PHE A 146 -13.11 -6.84 -15.72
CA PHE A 146 -11.86 -6.91 -16.45
C PHE A 146 -11.85 -8.07 -17.46
N VAL A 147 -11.28 -7.84 -18.64
CA VAL A 147 -11.08 -8.86 -19.68
C VAL A 147 -9.70 -8.81 -20.33
N PHE A 148 -9.19 -9.96 -20.75
CA PHE A 148 -8.08 -10.03 -21.69
C PHE A 148 -8.61 -10.02 -23.13
N GLN A 149 -7.84 -9.43 -24.04
CA GLN A 149 -8.10 -9.50 -25.47
C GLN A 149 -6.80 -9.80 -26.20
N ILE A 150 -6.79 -10.82 -27.08
CA ILE A 150 -5.60 -11.21 -27.83
C ILE A 150 -5.75 -10.72 -29.27
N ILE A 151 -4.72 -10.09 -29.81
CA ILE A 151 -4.67 -9.60 -31.20
C ILE A 151 -3.38 -10.11 -31.86
N GLU A 152 -3.52 -10.74 -33.02
CA GLU A 152 -2.38 -11.11 -33.86
C GLU A 152 -2.07 -9.95 -34.83
N ALA A 153 -1.09 -9.13 -34.48
CA ALA A 153 -0.69 -7.95 -35.26
C ALA A 153 0.75 -7.51 -34.94
N GLY A 154 1.27 -6.55 -35.71
CA GLY A 154 2.49 -5.85 -35.31
C GLY A 154 2.25 -5.01 -34.06
N CYS A 155 3.19 -5.02 -33.11
CA CYS A 155 3.06 -4.20 -31.92
C CYS A 155 2.89 -2.71 -32.27
N PRO A 156 1.96 -2.01 -31.59
CA PRO A 156 1.75 -0.59 -31.81
C PRO A 156 3.00 0.20 -31.41
N ALA A 157 3.24 1.32 -32.10
CA ALA A 157 4.28 2.27 -31.71
C ALA A 157 3.88 2.97 -30.41
N GLU A 158 4.82 3.13 -29.47
CA GLU A 158 4.59 3.92 -28.27
C GLU A 158 4.25 5.36 -28.63
N THR A 159 3.12 5.85 -28.16
CA THR A 159 2.80 7.28 -28.18
C THR A 159 3.16 7.88 -26.83
N SER A 160 4.13 8.80 -26.82
CA SER A 160 4.46 9.56 -25.62
C SER A 160 3.29 10.49 -25.26
N ALA A 161 2.83 10.41 -24.01
CA ALA A 161 1.88 11.38 -23.50
C ALA A 161 2.60 12.73 -23.29
N PRO A 162 1.95 13.86 -23.59
CA PRO A 162 2.54 15.17 -23.36
C PRO A 162 2.80 15.38 -21.86
N GLN A 163 4.03 15.79 -21.53
CA GLN A 163 4.38 16.22 -20.18
C GLN A 163 3.62 17.51 -19.86
N LYS A 164 2.80 17.48 -18.81
CA LYS A 164 2.31 18.72 -18.21
C LYS A 164 3.47 19.39 -17.48
N ALA A 165 3.66 20.68 -17.71
CA ALA A 165 4.51 21.50 -16.86
C ALA A 165 3.78 21.75 -15.55
N THR A 166 4.38 21.38 -14.42
CA THR A 166 3.71 21.47 -13.11
C THR A 166 4.68 21.83 -11.99
N ASP A 167 4.12 22.39 -10.92
CA ASP A 167 4.83 22.83 -9.72
C ASP A 167 4.15 22.21 -8.49
N ALA A 168 4.58 20.98 -8.15
CA ALA A 168 4.08 20.25 -6.98
C ALA A 168 4.30 21.05 -5.68
N VAL A 169 5.43 21.75 -5.54
CA VAL A 169 5.77 22.52 -4.34
C VAL A 169 4.75 23.65 -4.12
N SER A 170 4.42 24.39 -5.18
CA SER A 170 3.39 25.44 -5.11
C SER A 170 2.01 24.86 -4.80
N SER A 171 1.65 23.70 -5.36
CA SER A 171 0.41 23.01 -5.05
C SER A 171 0.30 22.68 -3.55
N PHE A 172 1.35 22.09 -2.96
CA PHE A 172 1.39 21.78 -1.53
C PHE A 172 1.30 23.03 -0.65
N LYS A 173 2.00 24.12 -1.00
CA LYS A 173 1.92 25.39 -0.27
C LYS A 173 0.53 26.02 -0.35
N SER A 174 -0.10 25.94 -1.53
CA SER A 174 -1.48 26.40 -1.72
C SER A 174 -2.46 25.61 -0.85
N ALA A 175 -2.32 24.28 -0.78
CA ALA A 175 -3.16 23.43 0.07
C ALA A 175 -3.11 23.83 1.56
N VAL A 176 -1.91 24.11 2.10
CA VAL A 176 -1.75 24.58 3.49
C VAL A 176 -2.45 25.92 3.72
N ASN A 177 -2.33 26.86 2.79
CA ASN A 177 -2.97 28.19 2.91
C ASN A 177 -4.50 28.12 2.84
N LYS A 178 -5.05 27.14 2.10
CA LYS A 178 -6.50 26.93 1.95
C LYS A 178 -7.12 26.13 3.09
N ALA A 179 -6.32 25.39 3.87
CA ALA A 179 -6.81 24.43 4.85
C ALA A 179 -7.71 25.07 5.93
N ARG A 180 -9.00 24.77 5.84
CA ARG A 180 -10.08 25.11 6.78
C ARG A 180 -11.07 23.95 6.81
N GLY A 181 -11.69 23.63 7.95
CA GLY A 181 -12.70 22.56 8.03
C GLY A 181 -12.31 21.42 8.97
N ALA A 182 -12.69 20.18 8.66
CA ALA A 182 -12.35 19.01 9.49
C ALA A 182 -11.61 17.96 8.68
N ALA A 183 -10.89 17.06 9.33
CA ALA A 183 -10.30 15.91 8.65
C ALA A 183 -10.23 14.69 9.55
N LEU A 184 -10.52 13.54 8.93
CA LEU A 184 -10.53 12.22 9.54
C LEU A 184 -9.36 11.40 8.96
N GLY A 185 -8.62 10.69 9.80
CA GLY A 185 -7.62 9.74 9.31
C GLY A 185 -6.98 8.85 10.36
N GLY A 186 -6.18 7.88 9.90
CA GLY A 186 -5.44 6.95 10.75
C GLY A 186 -6.02 5.53 10.84
N THR A 187 -5.31 4.66 11.56
CA THR A 187 -5.67 3.23 11.75
C THR A 187 -6.90 3.03 12.65
N ASP A 188 -7.04 3.92 13.64
CA ASP A 188 -8.27 4.21 14.40
C ASP A 188 -8.82 5.52 13.85
N ILE A 189 -10.09 5.83 14.07
CA ILE A 189 -10.61 7.10 13.56
C ILE A 189 -10.03 8.23 14.41
N LYS A 190 -9.02 8.93 13.88
CA LYS A 190 -8.41 10.11 14.49
C LYS A 190 -8.86 11.33 13.71
N VAL A 191 -9.33 12.34 14.43
CA VAL A 191 -10.04 13.46 13.80
C VAL A 191 -9.51 14.77 14.33
N VAL A 192 -9.27 15.70 13.42
CA VAL A 192 -8.86 17.07 13.73
C VAL A 192 -9.88 18.04 13.15
N GLY A 193 -10.32 18.98 13.99
CA GLY A 193 -11.11 20.14 13.59
C GLY A 193 -10.20 21.35 13.42
N ILE A 194 -10.28 22.03 12.28
CA ILE A 194 -9.39 23.11 11.86
C ILE A 194 -10.19 24.38 11.61
N GLN A 195 -9.85 25.44 12.32
CA GLN A 195 -10.50 26.74 12.17
C GLN A 195 -9.46 27.85 12.20
N GLY A 196 -9.50 28.72 11.18
CA GLY A 196 -8.58 29.86 11.09
C GLY A 196 -7.10 29.48 10.99
N GLY A 197 -6.78 28.31 10.42
CA GLY A 197 -5.40 27.82 10.30
C GLY A 197 -4.85 27.16 11.57
N HIS A 198 -5.71 26.84 12.55
CA HIS A 198 -5.33 26.19 13.79
C HIS A 198 -6.14 24.92 14.06
N VAL A 199 -5.51 23.94 14.72
CA VAL A 199 -6.22 22.78 15.28
C VAL A 199 -7.00 23.21 16.52
N VAL A 200 -8.33 23.11 16.46
CA VAL A 200 -9.24 23.58 17.53
C VAL A 200 -10.02 22.45 18.23
N ALA A 201 -10.00 21.24 17.66
CA ALA A 201 -10.62 20.05 18.23
C ALA A 201 -9.85 18.80 17.79
N VAL A 202 -9.68 17.85 18.71
CA VAL A 202 -9.01 16.57 18.46
C VAL A 202 -9.85 15.46 19.07
N LYS A 203 -10.07 14.38 18.32
CA LYS A 203 -10.79 13.18 18.79
C LYS A 203 -10.09 11.92 18.33
N GLU A 204 -9.88 11.00 19.26
CA GLU A 204 -9.54 9.61 18.96
C GLU A 204 -10.74 8.72 19.26
N TYR A 205 -11.08 7.87 18.29
CA TYR A 205 -12.13 6.86 18.40
C TYR A 205 -11.54 5.48 18.09
N ASP A 206 -11.49 4.66 19.13
CA ASP A 206 -11.02 3.29 19.03
C ASP A 206 -12.14 2.43 18.45
N TRP A 207 -11.85 1.73 17.34
CA TRP A 207 -12.75 0.74 16.76
C TRP A 207 -12.00 -0.56 16.51
N ASN A 208 -12.70 -1.69 16.51
CA ASN A 208 -12.12 -2.99 16.18
C ASN A 208 -12.74 -3.55 14.88
N PRO A 209 -12.17 -3.23 13.71
CA PRO A 209 -12.73 -3.68 12.44
C PRO A 209 -12.79 -5.20 12.26
N ALA A 210 -11.99 -5.97 13.01
CA ALA A 210 -12.03 -7.43 12.97
C ALA A 210 -13.32 -8.02 13.55
N GLU A 211 -13.99 -7.30 14.46
CA GLU A 211 -15.26 -7.72 15.09
C GLU A 211 -16.49 -7.24 14.31
N MET A 212 -16.31 -6.37 13.30
CA MET A 212 -17.42 -5.86 12.50
C MET A 212 -17.95 -6.95 11.59
N THR A 213 -19.27 -7.08 11.55
CA THR A 213 -20.02 -8.06 10.75
C THR A 213 -20.83 -7.42 9.63
N SER A 214 -20.94 -6.08 9.61
CA SER A 214 -21.68 -5.32 8.60
C SER A 214 -20.95 -4.04 8.18
N ILE A 215 -21.26 -3.55 6.98
CA ILE A 215 -20.71 -2.29 6.46
C ILE A 215 -21.14 -1.06 7.27
N ASP A 216 -22.32 -1.09 7.90
CA ASP A 216 -22.81 0.03 8.72
C ASP A 216 -21.92 0.29 9.94
N GLN A 217 -21.35 -0.76 10.53
CA GLN A 217 -20.39 -0.62 11.63
C GLN A 217 -19.09 0.09 11.22
N VAL A 218 -18.82 0.23 9.92
CA VAL A 218 -17.73 1.06 9.39
C VAL A 218 -18.22 2.48 9.09
N ILE A 219 -19.37 2.63 8.44
CA ILE A 219 -19.89 3.94 7.99
C ILE A 219 -20.33 4.81 9.17
N GLU A 220 -21.12 4.26 10.10
CA GLU A 220 -21.76 5.05 11.15
C GLU A 220 -20.78 5.77 12.07
N PRO A 221 -19.67 5.14 12.53
CA PRO A 221 -18.68 5.84 13.34
C PRO A 221 -18.02 7.01 12.60
N VAL A 222 -17.72 6.87 11.30
CA VAL A 222 -17.12 7.94 10.50
C VAL A 222 -18.07 9.14 10.38
N LEU A 223 -19.36 8.89 10.14
CA LEU A 223 -20.38 9.95 10.09
C LEU A 223 -20.58 10.62 11.46
N LEU A 224 -20.58 9.84 12.54
CA LEU A 224 -20.68 10.35 13.90
C LEU A 224 -19.50 11.25 14.25
N MET A 225 -18.28 10.83 13.92
CA MET A 225 -17.08 11.62 14.15
C MET A 225 -17.10 12.96 13.43
N ALA A 226 -17.54 13.00 12.16
CA ALA A 226 -17.70 14.25 11.42
C ALA A 226 -18.72 15.18 12.12
N ARG A 227 -19.84 14.63 12.60
CA ARG A 227 -20.86 15.39 13.35
C ARG A 227 -20.33 15.92 14.69
N VAL A 228 -19.59 15.09 15.44
CA VAL A 228 -19.01 15.43 16.74
C VAL A 228 -18.02 16.59 16.59
N ILE A 229 -17.10 16.51 15.62
CA ILE A 229 -16.11 17.56 15.42
C ILE A 229 -16.75 18.85 14.92
N ARG A 230 -17.72 18.78 14.00
CA ARG A 230 -18.51 19.94 13.58
C ARG A 230 -19.18 20.64 14.76
N SER A 231 -19.77 19.85 15.66
CA SER A 231 -20.42 20.36 16.89
C SER A 231 -19.41 21.02 17.81
N ALA A 232 -18.28 20.35 18.08
CA ALA A 232 -17.21 20.87 18.92
C ALA A 232 -16.58 22.17 18.39
N MET A 233 -16.47 22.34 17.07
CA MET A 233 -15.95 23.55 16.42
C MET A 233 -16.94 24.73 16.45
N SER A 234 -18.23 24.45 16.59
CA SER A 234 -19.28 25.47 16.55
C SER A 234 -19.62 26.06 17.93
N LEU A 235 -19.05 25.50 19.00
CA LEU A 235 -19.33 25.92 20.36
C LEU A 235 -18.73 27.30 20.67
N PRO A 236 -19.47 28.17 21.39
CA PRO A 236 -18.94 29.44 21.86
C PRO A 236 -17.93 29.24 22.98
N ARG A 237 -17.12 30.26 23.27
CA ARG A 237 -16.14 30.24 24.37
C ARG A 237 -16.80 30.57 25.71
N THR A 238 -17.55 29.62 26.28
CA THR A 238 -18.09 29.68 27.65
C THR A 238 -17.67 28.45 28.45
N ALA A 239 -17.73 28.51 29.79
CA ALA A 239 -17.32 27.39 30.62
C ALA A 239 -18.18 26.13 30.39
N GLU A 240 -19.49 26.32 30.20
CA GLU A 240 -20.46 25.25 29.93
C GLU A 240 -20.21 24.61 28.56
N ALA A 241 -19.92 25.43 27.55
CA ALA A 241 -19.61 24.97 26.21
C ALA A 241 -18.27 24.20 26.16
N GLU A 242 -17.24 24.68 26.86
CA GLU A 242 -15.96 23.96 26.96
C GLU A 242 -16.10 22.63 27.71
N GLN A 243 -16.97 22.56 28.73
CA GLN A 243 -17.28 21.29 29.39
C GLN A 243 -17.94 20.30 28.42
N LEU A 244 -18.98 20.72 27.68
CA LEU A 244 -19.64 19.86 26.68
C LEU A 244 -18.66 19.42 25.58
N LYS A 245 -17.78 20.32 25.14
CA LYS A 245 -16.71 20.01 24.19
C LYS A 245 -15.78 18.92 24.74
N ALA A 246 -15.31 19.08 25.97
CA ALA A 246 -14.43 18.10 26.62
C ALA A 246 -15.12 16.74 26.79
N GLU A 247 -16.39 16.71 27.18
CA GLU A 247 -17.18 15.47 27.33
C GLU A 247 -17.33 14.73 26.00
N MET A 248 -17.57 15.45 24.90
CA MET A 248 -17.73 14.86 23.57
C MET A 248 -16.40 14.37 22.99
N LEU A 249 -15.32 15.12 23.22
CA LEU A 249 -13.99 14.83 22.64
C LEU A 249 -13.17 13.82 23.44
N LYS A 250 -13.53 13.56 24.70
CA LYS A 250 -12.83 12.61 25.57
C LYS A 250 -12.68 11.23 24.91
N LYS A 251 -11.51 10.61 25.05
CA LYS A 251 -11.24 9.25 24.54
C LYS A 251 -12.09 8.21 25.28
N GLY A 252 -12.58 7.20 24.55
CA GLY A 252 -13.35 6.07 25.11
C GLY A 252 -14.80 6.39 25.46
N VAL A 253 -15.34 7.52 24.99
CA VAL A 253 -16.76 7.86 25.13
C VAL A 253 -17.59 7.02 24.14
N SER A 254 -18.72 6.48 24.59
CA SER A 254 -19.59 5.65 23.73
C SER A 254 -20.29 6.46 22.65
N ASP A 255 -20.74 5.77 21.60
CA ASP A 255 -21.47 6.38 20.48
C ASP A 255 -22.74 7.10 20.94
N GLU A 256 -23.49 6.52 21.87
CA GLU A 256 -24.72 7.11 22.42
C GLU A 256 -24.42 8.41 23.17
N ALA A 257 -23.36 8.41 23.97
CA ALA A 257 -22.95 9.59 24.73
C ALA A 257 -22.48 10.72 23.79
N MET A 258 -21.72 10.38 22.74
CA MET A 258 -21.32 11.36 21.72
C MET A 258 -22.52 11.93 20.94
N ARG A 259 -23.49 11.09 20.56
CA ARG A 259 -24.73 11.53 19.90
C ARG A 259 -25.53 12.47 20.81
N SER A 260 -25.75 12.06 22.06
CA SER A 260 -26.47 12.85 23.06
C SER A 260 -25.81 14.21 23.32
N ALA A 261 -24.48 14.24 23.42
CA ALA A 261 -23.74 15.50 23.56
C ALA A 261 -23.91 16.41 22.33
N ALA A 262 -23.79 15.87 21.11
CA ALA A 262 -24.00 16.65 19.88
C ALA A 262 -25.46 17.14 19.72
N ASP A 263 -26.43 16.34 20.13
CA ASP A 263 -27.85 16.73 20.18
C ASP A 263 -28.06 17.88 21.20
N THR A 264 -27.41 17.78 22.36
CA THR A 264 -27.42 18.82 23.40
C THR A 264 -26.81 20.13 22.91
N VAL A 265 -25.69 20.06 22.19
CA VAL A 265 -25.08 21.25 21.53
C VAL A 265 -26.09 21.91 20.60
N SER A 266 -26.77 21.12 19.77
CA SER A 266 -27.75 21.63 18.80
C SER A 266 -28.95 22.28 19.48
N ALA A 267 -29.42 21.68 20.60
CA ALA A 267 -30.54 22.19 21.37
C ALA A 267 -30.22 23.50 22.13
N LEU A 268 -29.01 23.63 22.67
CA LEU A 268 -28.61 24.78 23.48
C LEU A 268 -28.04 25.96 22.67
N TYR A 269 -27.30 25.66 21.59
CA TYR A 269 -26.54 26.65 20.84
C TYR A 269 -26.97 26.79 19.38
N GLY A 270 -27.99 26.02 18.96
CA GLY A 270 -28.46 25.98 17.58
C GLY A 270 -27.65 25.01 16.71
N GLU A 271 -28.07 24.86 15.45
CA GLU A 271 -27.42 23.94 14.51
C GLU A 271 -25.94 24.32 14.28
N PRO A 272 -25.00 23.36 14.43
CA PRO A 272 -23.59 23.59 14.17
C PRO A 272 -23.30 24.11 12.76
N LEU A 273 -22.30 24.98 12.63
CA LEU A 273 -21.86 25.51 11.34
C LEU A 273 -21.38 24.39 10.43
N LEU A 274 -21.76 24.48 9.16
CA LEU A 274 -21.32 23.53 8.13
C LEU A 274 -19.84 23.73 7.79
N LEU A 275 -19.17 22.63 7.47
CA LEU A 275 -17.73 22.60 7.17
C LEU A 275 -17.43 23.08 5.73
N ASP A 276 -16.26 23.67 5.53
CA ASP A 276 -15.72 23.97 4.21
C ASP A 276 -15.35 22.70 3.43
N GLY A 277 -14.78 21.73 4.13
CA GLY A 277 -14.47 20.43 3.55
C GLY A 277 -14.11 19.39 4.60
N ILE A 278 -14.06 18.14 4.14
CA ILE A 278 -13.66 16.97 4.92
C ILE A 278 -12.61 16.18 4.15
N GLY A 279 -11.43 16.02 4.74
CA GLY A 279 -10.44 15.04 4.31
C GLY A 279 -10.69 13.69 4.95
N VAL A 280 -10.59 12.60 4.18
CA VAL A 280 -10.68 11.23 4.72
C VAL A 280 -9.49 10.39 4.30
N CYS A 281 -8.77 9.86 5.29
CA CYS A 281 -7.80 8.80 5.11
C CYS A 281 -8.43 7.46 5.46
N PHE A 282 -8.54 6.56 4.48
CA PHE A 282 -9.14 5.25 4.66
C PHE A 282 -8.16 4.11 4.38
N PRO A 283 -8.10 3.05 5.20
CA PRO A 283 -7.22 1.92 5.00
C PRO A 283 -7.81 0.92 3.99
N ASP A 284 -7.77 1.25 2.69
CA ASP A 284 -8.04 0.36 1.56
C ASP A 284 -7.80 1.11 0.24
N VAL A 285 -8.02 0.48 -0.91
CA VAL A 285 -8.00 1.17 -2.21
C VAL A 285 -9.14 2.19 -2.28
N VAL A 286 -8.76 3.45 -2.53
CA VAL A 286 -9.66 4.58 -2.75
C VAL A 286 -9.39 5.16 -4.14
N ILE A 287 -10.42 5.22 -4.98
CA ILE A 287 -10.35 5.76 -6.34
C ILE A 287 -11.52 6.71 -6.53
N ASP A 288 -11.24 7.92 -7.02
CA ASP A 288 -12.24 8.98 -7.24
C ASP A 288 -13.13 9.21 -6.00
N ASP A 289 -12.48 9.30 -4.83
CA ASP A 289 -13.13 9.44 -3.52
C ASP A 289 -14.07 8.29 -3.11
N MET A 290 -13.99 7.14 -3.77
CA MET A 290 -14.77 5.95 -3.46
C MET A 290 -13.87 4.86 -2.87
N ILE A 291 -14.29 4.28 -1.75
CA ILE A 291 -13.63 3.11 -1.16
C ILE A 291 -14.04 1.87 -1.97
N VAL A 292 -13.09 1.26 -2.67
CA VAL A 292 -13.36 0.25 -3.73
C VAL A 292 -12.50 -1.01 -3.64
N GLY A 293 -11.57 -1.12 -2.67
CA GLY A 293 -10.70 -2.29 -2.56
C GLY A 293 -11.38 -3.51 -1.92
N GLY A 294 -11.58 -3.50 -0.61
CA GLY A 294 -12.35 -4.52 0.11
C GLY A 294 -11.61 -5.84 0.33
N GLU A 295 -10.29 -5.87 0.17
CA GLU A 295 -9.45 -7.06 0.40
C GLU A 295 -8.58 -6.96 1.66
N THR A 296 -8.54 -5.77 2.30
CA THR A 296 -7.74 -5.52 3.51
C THR A 296 -8.27 -6.25 4.75
N LEU A 297 -7.48 -6.30 5.83
CA LEU A 297 -7.93 -6.84 7.12
C LEU A 297 -9.10 -6.04 7.72
N LYS A 298 -9.29 -4.78 7.33
CA LYS A 298 -10.29 -3.87 7.91
C LYS A 298 -11.73 -4.26 7.59
N THR A 299 -11.94 -4.96 6.49
CA THR A 299 -13.25 -5.51 6.12
C THR A 299 -13.29 -7.03 6.23
N ARG A 300 -12.25 -7.67 6.80
CA ARG A 300 -12.17 -9.14 6.93
C ARG A 300 -13.31 -9.71 7.79
N GLY A 301 -13.65 -9.06 8.91
CA GLY A 301 -14.78 -9.49 9.75
C GLY A 301 -16.07 -9.53 8.95
N ILE A 302 -16.34 -8.48 8.17
CA ILE A 302 -17.53 -8.35 7.34
C ILE A 302 -17.50 -9.41 6.22
N ARG A 303 -16.37 -9.60 5.53
CA ARG A 303 -16.22 -10.65 4.51
C ARG A 303 -16.47 -12.05 5.05
N ALA A 304 -16.13 -12.31 6.32
CA ALA A 304 -16.29 -13.61 6.95
C ALA A 304 -17.73 -13.90 7.40
N HIS A 305 -18.53 -12.87 7.67
CA HIS A 305 -19.89 -13.02 8.24
C HIS A 305 -21.01 -12.62 7.27
N SER A 306 -20.74 -11.72 6.32
CA SER A 306 -21.74 -11.26 5.36
C SER A 306 -22.13 -12.41 4.41
N PRO A 307 -23.43 -12.65 4.20
CA PRO A 307 -23.88 -13.65 3.24
C PRO A 307 -23.59 -13.23 1.79
N ASP A 308 -23.44 -11.93 1.52
CA ASP A 308 -23.15 -11.37 0.20
C ASP A 308 -22.36 -10.05 0.32
N TYR A 309 -21.07 -10.20 0.63
CA TYR A 309 -20.16 -9.06 0.83
C TYR A 309 -20.11 -8.11 -0.37
N ASP A 310 -20.10 -8.65 -1.59
CA ASP A 310 -19.99 -7.83 -2.81
C ASP A 310 -21.29 -7.04 -3.10
N LYS A 311 -22.42 -7.42 -2.51
CA LYS A 311 -23.67 -6.65 -2.54
C LYS A 311 -23.72 -5.55 -1.48
N GLU A 312 -23.15 -5.79 -0.31
CA GLU A 312 -23.12 -4.80 0.79
C GLU A 312 -22.03 -3.74 0.60
N PHE A 313 -20.85 -4.16 0.12
CA PHE A 313 -19.65 -3.32 0.03
C PHE A 313 -19.83 -2.02 -0.78
N PRO A 314 -20.59 -1.96 -1.90
CA PRO A 314 -20.81 -0.73 -2.66
C PRO A 314 -21.37 0.44 -1.83
N ARG A 315 -21.99 0.18 -0.68
CA ARG A 315 -22.43 1.25 0.23
C ARG A 315 -21.27 2.10 0.76
N LEU A 316 -20.05 1.55 0.88
CA LEU A 316 -18.86 2.34 1.26
C LEU A 316 -18.45 3.36 0.19
N ALA A 317 -18.71 3.08 -1.09
CA ALA A 317 -18.46 4.04 -2.16
C ALA A 317 -19.35 5.29 -2.04
N GLU A 318 -20.50 5.20 -1.35
CA GLU A 318 -21.38 6.34 -1.10
C GLU A 318 -20.94 7.23 0.08
N LEU A 319 -19.86 6.88 0.80
CA LEU A 319 -19.44 7.59 2.01
C LEU A 319 -19.21 9.09 1.75
N LYS A 320 -18.61 9.45 0.61
CA LYS A 320 -18.45 10.85 0.17
C LYS A 320 -19.78 11.61 0.19
N ARG A 321 -20.82 11.04 -0.44
CA ARG A 321 -22.17 11.62 -0.52
C ARG A 321 -22.79 11.79 0.87
N MET A 322 -22.54 10.86 1.77
CA MET A 322 -23.05 10.93 3.14
C MET A 322 -22.34 12.02 3.96
N LEU A 323 -21.01 12.13 3.83
CA LEU A 323 -20.20 13.15 4.50
C LEU A 323 -20.45 14.57 3.98
N LEU A 324 -20.76 14.74 2.69
CA LEU A 324 -21.09 16.05 2.11
C LEU A 324 -22.25 16.74 2.81
N LYS A 325 -23.14 16.00 3.49
CA LYS A 325 -24.22 16.57 4.32
C LYS A 325 -23.71 17.36 5.54
N GLN A 326 -22.45 17.19 5.91
CA GLN A 326 -21.79 17.94 6.98
C GLN A 326 -21.11 19.21 6.46
N CYS A 327 -21.03 19.38 5.14
CA CYS A 327 -20.36 20.50 4.48
C CYS A 327 -21.38 21.54 3.98
N ARG A 328 -20.93 22.78 3.78
CA ARG A 328 -21.75 23.86 3.19
C ARG A 328 -22.00 23.61 1.71
N ALA A 329 -22.91 24.37 1.10
CA ALA A 329 -23.07 24.37 -0.34
C ALA A 329 -21.72 24.73 -1.02
N GLY A 330 -21.26 23.88 -1.95
CA GLY A 330 -19.94 23.99 -2.58
C GLY A 330 -18.77 23.48 -1.73
N GLY A 331 -19.02 22.93 -0.53
CA GLY A 331 -17.99 22.27 0.26
C GLY A 331 -17.60 20.92 -0.32
N VAL A 332 -16.43 20.42 0.08
CA VAL A 332 -15.79 19.23 -0.53
C VAL A 332 -15.65 18.08 0.45
N VAL A 333 -15.64 16.85 -0.08
CA VAL A 333 -15.15 15.67 0.64
C VAL A 333 -14.15 15.01 -0.29
N HIS A 334 -12.91 14.89 0.17
CA HIS A 334 -11.82 14.29 -0.61
C HIS A 334 -11.16 13.19 0.19
N MET A 335 -10.95 12.04 -0.44
CA MET A 335 -10.61 10.79 0.21
C MET A 335 -9.50 10.09 -0.55
N SER A 336 -8.57 9.48 0.19
CA SER A 336 -7.52 8.66 -0.39
C SER A 336 -7.10 7.56 0.58
N ASN A 337 -6.36 6.57 0.07
CA ASN A 337 -5.79 5.53 0.92
C ASN A 337 -4.74 6.09 1.89
N ASP A 338 -4.50 5.35 2.96
CA ASP A 338 -3.55 5.71 4.01
C ASP A 338 -2.09 5.79 3.56
N GLY A 339 -1.68 4.92 2.65
CA GLY A 339 -0.36 4.95 2.03
C GLY A 339 -0.11 6.24 1.24
N SER A 340 -1.05 6.61 0.35
CA SER A 340 -0.90 7.84 -0.45
C SER A 340 -1.07 9.08 0.40
N LEU A 341 -1.91 9.08 1.43
CA LEU A 341 -1.99 10.22 2.34
C LEU A 341 -0.78 10.36 3.24
N ALA A 342 -0.13 9.27 3.66
CA ALA A 342 1.17 9.35 4.30
C ALA A 342 2.22 9.99 3.37
N ALA A 343 2.26 9.58 2.10
CA ALA A 343 3.13 10.18 1.09
C ALA A 343 2.83 11.68 0.87
N TYR A 344 1.54 12.02 0.74
CA TYR A 344 1.08 13.40 0.56
C TYR A 344 1.43 14.26 1.77
N THR A 345 1.25 13.73 2.98
CA THR A 345 1.58 14.43 4.23
C THR A 345 3.07 14.75 4.28
N ALA A 346 3.95 13.77 4.03
CA ALA A 346 5.39 14.05 3.96
C ALA A 346 5.75 15.01 2.84
N ALA A 347 5.10 14.93 1.67
CA ALA A 347 5.35 15.85 0.57
C ALA A 347 5.02 17.30 0.97
N VAL A 348 3.87 17.52 1.61
CA VAL A 348 3.46 18.83 2.10
C VAL A 348 4.41 19.36 3.17
N GLU A 349 4.80 18.54 4.14
CA GLU A 349 5.72 18.96 5.19
C GLU A 349 7.11 19.28 4.63
N LEU A 350 7.65 18.44 3.74
CA LEU A 350 8.94 18.69 3.10
C LEU A 350 8.93 19.94 2.23
N ALA A 351 7.82 20.25 1.54
CA ALA A 351 7.63 21.48 0.77
C ALA A 351 7.71 22.77 1.62
N HIS A 352 7.53 22.66 2.94
CA HIS A 352 7.65 23.74 3.92
C HIS A 352 8.95 23.69 4.73
N SER A 353 9.88 22.80 4.38
CA SER A 353 11.20 22.71 5.00
C SER A 353 12.31 23.21 4.07
N GLU A 354 13.55 23.17 4.54
CA GLU A 354 14.75 23.43 3.70
C GLU A 354 14.91 22.42 2.55
N HIS A 355 14.17 21.30 2.59
CA HIS A 355 14.19 20.25 1.58
C HIS A 355 13.08 20.38 0.52
N ALA A 356 12.44 21.55 0.38
CA ALA A 356 11.30 21.73 -0.53
C ALA A 356 11.56 21.27 -1.98
N GLU A 357 12.77 21.48 -2.51
CA GLU A 357 13.14 21.05 -3.86
C GLU A 357 13.15 19.51 -4.04
N THR A 358 13.27 18.75 -2.96
CA THR A 358 13.31 17.26 -3.01
C THR A 358 11.97 16.64 -3.41
N VAL A 359 10.87 17.39 -3.28
CA VAL A 359 9.51 16.92 -3.58
C VAL A 359 8.93 17.51 -4.86
N ARG A 360 9.71 18.32 -5.59
CA ARG A 360 9.31 18.92 -6.87
C ARG A 360 8.90 17.87 -7.91
N ASP A 361 9.63 16.76 -7.93
CA ASP A 361 9.42 15.67 -8.89
C ASP A 361 8.46 14.58 -8.35
N GLY A 362 7.71 14.91 -7.30
CA GLY A 362 6.81 14.00 -6.58
C GLY A 362 7.46 13.28 -5.40
N VAL A 363 6.70 12.41 -4.75
CA VAL A 363 7.13 11.61 -3.59
C VAL A 363 6.65 10.18 -3.73
N PHE A 364 7.53 9.23 -3.48
CA PHE A 364 7.17 7.81 -3.43
C PHE A 364 7.50 7.27 -2.04
N ALA A 365 6.49 6.74 -1.36
CA ALA A 365 6.58 6.31 0.02
C ALA A 365 6.23 4.83 0.20
N HIS A 366 6.91 4.21 1.16
CA HIS A 366 6.62 2.86 1.62
C HIS A 366 6.42 2.86 3.13
N THR A 367 5.37 2.18 3.60
CA THR A 367 5.16 1.93 5.03
C THR A 367 5.60 0.51 5.37
N LEU A 368 6.56 0.37 6.27
CA LEU A 368 7.14 -0.91 6.68
C LEU A 368 6.65 -1.30 8.08
N GLY A 369 5.84 -2.35 8.16
CA GLY A 369 5.23 -2.77 9.42
C GLY A 369 4.64 -4.18 9.40
N THR A 370 3.52 -4.35 10.11
CA THR A 370 2.73 -5.59 10.08
C THR A 370 2.14 -5.81 8.71
N GLU A 371 1.63 -4.74 8.11
CA GLU A 371 1.29 -4.68 6.68
C GLU A 371 2.25 -3.71 5.98
N LEU A 372 2.33 -3.82 4.66
CA LEU A 372 3.07 -2.90 3.82
C LEU A 372 2.09 -1.94 3.15
N GLY A 373 2.42 -0.66 3.17
CA GLY A 373 1.69 0.39 2.45
C GLY A 373 2.57 0.98 1.35
N THR A 374 1.96 1.49 0.30
CA THR A 374 2.65 2.28 -0.73
C THR A 374 1.81 3.51 -1.06
N GLY A 375 2.49 4.63 -1.30
CA GLY A 375 1.89 5.88 -1.73
C GLY A 375 2.77 6.56 -2.76
N TRP A 376 2.15 7.15 -3.77
CA TRP A 376 2.85 7.89 -4.81
C TRP A 376 2.13 9.20 -5.08
N ILE A 377 2.87 10.30 -5.02
CA ILE A 377 2.49 11.63 -5.47
C ILE A 377 3.32 11.92 -6.72
N ASP A 378 2.67 12.31 -7.80
CA ASP A 378 3.36 12.64 -9.05
C ASP A 378 3.94 14.06 -9.04
N GLU A 379 4.59 14.47 -10.13
CA GLU A 379 5.19 15.80 -10.27
C GLU A 379 4.17 16.95 -10.31
N THR A 380 2.88 16.64 -10.39
CA THR A 380 1.81 17.62 -10.34
C THR A 380 1.36 17.93 -8.91
N GLY A 381 1.78 17.09 -7.96
CA GLY A 381 1.32 17.14 -6.58
C GLY A 381 0.02 16.35 -6.36
N GLU A 382 -0.44 15.60 -7.36
CA GLU A 382 -1.66 14.80 -7.29
C GLU A 382 -1.37 13.36 -6.87
N ILE A 383 -2.35 12.72 -6.22
CA ILE A 383 -2.36 11.28 -5.99
C ILE A 383 -2.94 10.62 -7.25
N PRO A 384 -2.17 9.81 -7.99
CA PRO A 384 -2.69 9.12 -9.17
C PRO A 384 -3.85 8.21 -8.80
N GLN A 385 -4.92 8.25 -9.61
CA GLN A 385 -6.15 7.48 -9.38
C GLN A 385 -5.99 6.02 -9.83
N ILE A 386 -5.10 5.29 -9.16
CA ILE A 386 -4.76 3.88 -9.42
C ILE A 386 -4.71 3.09 -8.11
N PRO A 387 -4.90 1.75 -8.12
CA PRO A 387 -4.85 0.95 -6.90
C PRO A 387 -3.51 1.01 -6.15
N LEU A 388 -2.40 1.02 -6.89
CA LEU A 388 -1.03 1.06 -6.35
C LEU A 388 -0.74 -0.04 -5.31
N GLU A 389 -1.25 -1.25 -5.53
CA GLU A 389 -1.09 -2.40 -4.62
C GLU A 389 0.30 -3.05 -4.77
N VAL A 390 1.36 -2.25 -4.65
CA VAL A 390 2.76 -2.65 -4.90
C VAL A 390 3.22 -3.75 -3.93
N TYR A 391 2.67 -3.79 -2.71
CA TYR A 391 3.00 -4.84 -1.75
C TYR A 391 2.57 -6.24 -2.18
N ASN A 392 1.58 -6.33 -3.08
CA ASN A 392 1.17 -7.58 -3.67
C ASN A 392 2.05 -7.97 -4.86
N CYS A 393 2.84 -7.05 -5.43
CA CYS A 393 3.69 -7.35 -6.58
C CYS A 393 4.68 -8.48 -6.28
N VAL A 394 4.80 -9.40 -7.24
CA VAL A 394 5.82 -10.45 -7.25
C VAL A 394 7.16 -9.81 -7.58
N ILE A 395 8.13 -9.95 -6.68
CA ILE A 395 9.51 -9.48 -6.88
C ILE A 395 10.52 -10.62 -7.02
N ASP A 396 10.13 -11.85 -6.68
CA ASP A 396 10.99 -13.03 -6.66
C ASP A 396 10.31 -14.25 -7.30
N LEU A 397 10.97 -14.84 -8.30
CA LEU A 397 10.58 -16.09 -8.97
C LEU A 397 11.37 -17.30 -8.47
N GLY A 398 12.17 -17.14 -7.41
CA GLY A 398 13.00 -18.18 -6.81
C GLY A 398 12.43 -18.75 -5.51
N ASN A 399 13.33 -19.07 -4.57
CA ASN A 399 13.01 -19.57 -3.24
C ASN A 399 12.10 -20.82 -3.19
N TYR A 400 12.27 -21.79 -4.10
CA TYR A 400 11.38 -22.94 -4.25
C TYR A 400 11.14 -23.73 -2.94
N PRO A 401 12.15 -24.03 -2.11
CA PRO A 401 11.92 -24.75 -0.85
C PRO A 401 10.95 -24.01 0.09
N ALA A 402 11.01 -22.66 0.11
CA ALA A 402 10.16 -21.85 0.96
C ALA A 402 8.70 -21.77 0.47
N ARG A 403 8.44 -22.13 -0.80
CA ARG A 403 7.08 -22.19 -1.37
C ARG A 403 6.28 -23.39 -0.88
N ALA A 404 6.94 -24.43 -0.37
CA ALA A 404 6.29 -25.63 0.13
C ALA A 404 5.60 -25.45 1.49
N PHE A 405 5.90 -24.35 2.19
CA PHE A 405 5.32 -24.08 3.51
C PHE A 405 3.98 -23.35 3.40
N ASP A 406 3.08 -23.65 4.34
CA ASP A 406 1.83 -22.91 4.56
C ASP A 406 2.11 -21.39 4.65
N PRO A 407 1.26 -20.51 4.07
CA PRO A 407 1.48 -19.06 4.12
C PRO A 407 1.74 -18.48 5.51
N MET A 408 1.19 -19.09 6.58
CA MET A 408 1.37 -18.66 7.97
C MET A 408 2.67 -19.14 8.61
N ASP A 409 3.36 -20.12 8.02
CA ASP A 409 4.67 -20.55 8.49
C ASP A 409 5.69 -19.41 8.30
N VAL A 410 6.53 -19.17 9.30
CA VAL A 410 7.54 -18.11 9.29
C VAL A 410 8.51 -18.29 8.13
N ARG A 411 8.78 -19.52 7.69
CA ARG A 411 9.70 -19.84 6.58
C ARG A 411 9.08 -19.57 5.21
N SER A 412 7.76 -19.43 5.12
CA SER A 412 7.04 -19.35 3.86
C SER A 412 7.30 -18.04 3.10
N VAL A 413 7.33 -18.12 1.78
CA VAL A 413 7.30 -16.97 0.86
C VAL A 413 5.94 -16.76 0.20
N ASN A 414 4.93 -17.55 0.59
CA ASN A 414 3.58 -17.46 0.04
C ASN A 414 2.80 -16.31 0.70
N ASN A 415 2.17 -15.48 -0.11
CA ASN A 415 1.35 -14.36 0.32
C ASN A 415 0.16 -14.84 1.16
N PHE A 416 -0.18 -14.12 2.23
CA PHE A 416 -1.23 -14.52 3.15
C PHE A 416 -2.64 -14.50 2.54
N ASN A 417 -2.89 -13.62 1.56
CA ASN A 417 -4.20 -13.44 0.94
C ASN A 417 -4.32 -14.16 -0.41
N THR A 418 -3.29 -14.07 -1.25
CA THR A 418 -3.34 -14.63 -2.61
C THR A 418 -2.79 -16.05 -2.69
N GLY A 419 -1.92 -16.44 -1.74
CA GLY A 419 -1.14 -17.68 -1.83
C GLY A 419 0.01 -17.61 -2.84
N LEU A 420 0.18 -16.50 -3.59
CA LEU A 420 1.27 -16.37 -4.56
C LEU A 420 2.62 -16.29 -3.83
N PRO A 421 3.63 -17.06 -4.27
CA PRO A 421 5.00 -16.91 -3.77
C PRO A 421 5.62 -15.60 -4.26
N GLY A 422 6.66 -15.14 -3.56
CA GLY A 422 7.55 -14.11 -4.08
C GLY A 422 7.00 -12.68 -4.04
N THR A 423 5.82 -12.47 -3.44
CA THR A 423 5.24 -11.11 -3.29
C THR A 423 6.02 -10.27 -2.29
N LEU A 424 6.15 -8.97 -2.56
CA LEU A 424 6.89 -8.02 -1.71
C LEU A 424 6.50 -8.09 -0.22
N GLN A 425 5.21 -8.30 0.07
CA GLN A 425 4.70 -8.48 1.43
C GLN A 425 5.51 -9.51 2.24
N LYS A 426 5.94 -10.62 1.65
CA LYS A 426 6.68 -11.69 2.35
C LYS A 426 8.20 -11.42 2.46
N TYR A 427 8.67 -10.30 1.93
CA TYR A 427 10.10 -9.94 1.87
C TYR A 427 10.40 -8.69 2.70
N CYS A 428 9.55 -7.66 2.66
CA CYS A 428 9.83 -6.39 3.33
C CYS A 428 8.95 -6.08 4.55
N SER A 429 7.97 -6.94 4.87
CA SER A 429 7.18 -6.80 6.10
C SER A 429 7.85 -7.45 7.31
N GLN A 430 7.20 -7.38 8.46
CA GLN A 430 7.51 -8.19 9.65
C GLN A 430 7.77 -9.66 9.33
N SER A 431 6.94 -10.29 8.48
CA SER A 431 7.15 -11.71 8.14
C SER A 431 8.44 -11.94 7.37
N GLY A 432 8.85 -10.99 6.53
CA GLY A 432 10.13 -11.04 5.82
C GLY A 432 11.30 -11.00 6.79
N ALA A 433 11.25 -10.12 7.80
CA ALA A 433 12.26 -10.05 8.85
C ALA A 433 12.35 -11.35 9.65
N TYR A 434 11.22 -11.96 10.02
CA TYR A 434 11.23 -13.22 10.78
C TYR A 434 11.77 -14.39 9.94
N ARG A 435 11.38 -14.49 8.68
CA ARG A 435 11.87 -15.49 7.73
C ARG A 435 13.39 -15.41 7.59
N LEU A 436 13.89 -14.19 7.37
CA LEU A 436 15.32 -13.93 7.24
C LEU A 436 16.05 -14.20 8.56
N ALA A 437 15.48 -13.82 9.70
CA ALA A 437 16.09 -14.11 11.00
C ALA A 437 16.22 -15.62 11.23
N LEU A 438 15.20 -16.44 10.91
CA LEU A 438 15.33 -17.90 10.99
C LEU A 438 16.47 -18.41 10.10
N LYS A 439 16.49 -18.01 8.82
CA LYS A 439 17.50 -18.46 7.86
C LYS A 439 18.91 -18.05 8.27
N VAL A 440 19.11 -16.78 8.59
CA VAL A 440 20.42 -16.20 8.89
C VAL A 440 20.91 -16.66 10.27
N PHE A 441 20.05 -16.71 11.29
CA PHE A 441 20.49 -17.08 12.64
C PHE A 441 20.79 -18.58 12.72
N GLU A 442 20.03 -19.43 12.04
CA GLU A 442 20.31 -20.87 12.02
C GLU A 442 21.73 -21.17 11.50
N GLU A 443 22.19 -20.42 10.50
CA GLU A 443 23.52 -20.59 9.90
C GLU A 443 24.62 -19.81 10.65
N GLN A 444 24.34 -18.59 11.11
CA GLN A 444 25.38 -17.63 11.52
C GLN A 444 25.35 -17.26 13.00
N ALA A 445 24.24 -17.49 13.71
CA ALA A 445 24.09 -17.18 15.14
C ALA A 445 23.15 -18.19 15.85
N PRO A 446 23.54 -19.47 15.98
CA PRO A 446 22.65 -20.53 16.48
C PRO A 446 22.10 -20.27 17.89
N GLU A 447 22.83 -19.55 18.73
CA GLU A 447 22.37 -19.10 20.04
C GLU A 447 21.22 -18.10 19.94
N ARG A 448 21.27 -17.17 18.97
CA ARG A 448 20.16 -16.24 18.68
C ARG A 448 18.97 -16.98 18.10
N PHE A 449 19.20 -18.00 17.29
CA PHE A 449 18.15 -18.86 16.78
C PHE A 449 17.41 -19.58 17.93
N ALA A 450 18.14 -20.20 18.86
CA ALA A 450 17.56 -20.86 20.04
C ALA A 450 16.79 -19.85 20.93
N GLU A 451 17.36 -18.66 21.14
CA GLU A 451 16.77 -17.58 21.92
C GLU A 451 15.36 -17.19 21.42
N LEU A 452 15.09 -17.25 20.11
CA LEU A 452 13.76 -16.97 19.56
C LEU A 452 12.67 -17.92 20.10
N PHE A 453 13.01 -19.20 20.29
CA PHE A 453 12.11 -20.21 20.85
C PHE A 453 12.04 -20.10 22.38
N GLU A 454 13.18 -19.92 23.06
CA GLU A 454 13.26 -19.84 24.51
C GLU A 454 12.49 -18.65 25.08
N LYS A 455 12.52 -17.51 24.39
CA LYS A 455 11.74 -16.32 24.76
C LYS A 455 10.26 -16.40 24.37
N GLY A 456 9.84 -17.50 23.74
CA GLY A 456 8.46 -17.71 23.32
C GLY A 456 8.00 -16.76 22.22
N PHE A 457 8.92 -16.26 21.38
CA PHE A 457 8.52 -15.47 20.22
C PHE A 457 7.92 -16.35 19.12
N ILE A 458 8.50 -17.53 18.93
CA ILE A 458 8.10 -18.52 17.92
C ILE A 458 7.96 -19.90 18.56
N GLU A 459 7.14 -20.75 17.95
CA GLU A 459 6.90 -22.12 18.39
C GLU A 459 6.94 -23.10 17.21
N ARG A 460 7.25 -24.37 17.51
CA ARG A 460 7.08 -25.48 16.57
C ARG A 460 5.74 -26.13 16.82
N LYS A 461 4.92 -26.24 15.78
CA LYS A 461 3.60 -26.86 15.86
C LYS A 461 3.28 -27.55 14.54
N ASP A 462 2.78 -28.79 14.58
CA ASP A 462 2.33 -29.53 13.39
C ASP A 462 3.37 -29.58 12.24
N GLY A 463 4.66 -29.65 12.57
CA GLY A 463 5.77 -29.62 11.59
C GLY A 463 6.10 -28.23 11.02
N GLY A 464 5.32 -27.21 11.38
CA GLY A 464 5.53 -25.81 11.04
C GLY A 464 6.28 -25.01 12.12
N VAL A 465 6.70 -23.80 11.74
CA VAL A 465 7.23 -22.79 12.67
C VAL A 465 6.35 -21.55 12.59
N TYR A 466 5.79 -21.13 13.72
CA TYR A 466 4.82 -20.05 13.79
C TYR A 466 5.21 -19.01 14.84
N VAL A 467 4.84 -17.75 14.62
CA VAL A 467 4.92 -16.72 15.66
C VAL A 467 3.83 -16.97 16.68
N VAL A 468 4.15 -16.90 17.97
CA VAL A 468 3.17 -17.11 19.05
C VAL A 468 2.14 -15.98 19.03
N LEU A 469 0.85 -16.33 18.90
CA LEU A 469 -0.25 -15.36 18.86
C LEU A 469 -1.08 -15.33 20.15
N GLN A 470 -1.00 -16.37 20.98
CA GLN A 470 -1.78 -16.55 22.20
C GLN A 470 -0.91 -17.08 23.35
N PRO A 471 -1.14 -16.67 24.61
CA PRO A 471 -2.17 -15.73 25.08
C PRO A 471 -1.87 -14.26 24.73
N LYS A 472 -0.70 -13.97 24.14
CA LYS A 472 -0.26 -12.65 23.73
C LYS A 472 0.32 -12.71 22.32
N ASP A 473 -0.04 -11.74 21.48
CA ASP A 473 0.52 -11.60 20.13
C ASP A 473 1.98 -11.13 20.19
N MET A 474 2.90 -12.02 19.84
CA MET A 474 4.34 -11.80 19.94
C MET A 474 4.96 -11.16 18.71
N ARG A 475 4.22 -10.90 17.62
CA ARG A 475 4.78 -10.32 16.37
C ARG A 475 5.50 -9.01 16.64
N LYS A 476 4.84 -8.07 17.32
CA LYS A 476 5.43 -6.75 17.65
C LYS A 476 6.68 -6.89 18.53
N ALA A 477 6.66 -7.83 19.49
CA ALA A 477 7.78 -8.04 20.40
C ALA A 477 8.97 -8.70 19.70
N LEU A 478 8.73 -9.68 18.84
CA LEU A 478 9.75 -10.33 18.02
C LEU A 478 10.45 -9.32 17.10
N LEU A 479 9.70 -8.47 16.38
CA LEU A 479 10.32 -7.46 15.52
C LEU A 479 11.16 -6.48 16.34
N GLU A 480 10.65 -6.02 17.49
CA GLU A 480 11.41 -5.11 18.36
C GLU A 480 12.72 -5.75 18.82
N HIS A 481 12.68 -7.02 19.21
CA HIS A 481 13.86 -7.77 19.63
C HIS A 481 14.91 -7.87 18.50
N LEU A 482 14.50 -8.20 17.26
CA LEU A 482 15.40 -8.22 16.11
C LEU A 482 16.01 -6.84 15.83
N MET A 483 15.20 -5.78 15.95
CA MET A 483 15.67 -4.40 15.79
C MET A 483 16.66 -3.99 16.89
N GLU A 484 16.45 -4.43 18.14
CA GLU A 484 17.37 -4.19 19.25
C GLU A 484 18.70 -4.90 19.05
N LEU A 485 18.68 -6.16 18.62
CA LEU A 485 19.90 -6.90 18.28
C LEU A 485 20.70 -6.16 17.20
N ALA A 486 20.05 -5.77 16.10
CA ALA A 486 20.71 -5.03 15.03
C ALA A 486 21.21 -3.65 15.48
N ALA A 487 20.44 -2.93 16.31
CA ALA A 487 20.86 -1.64 16.85
C ALA A 487 22.06 -1.75 17.81
N ASN A 488 22.20 -2.88 18.49
CA ASN A 488 23.33 -3.19 19.36
C ASN A 488 24.52 -3.84 18.62
N GLY A 489 24.44 -3.96 17.29
CA GLY A 489 25.53 -4.44 16.44
C GLY A 489 25.67 -5.95 16.30
N GLU A 490 24.62 -6.73 16.59
CA GLU A 490 24.58 -8.18 16.33
C GLU A 490 24.67 -8.46 14.80
N PRO A 491 25.78 -9.01 14.27
CA PRO A 491 26.02 -9.06 12.82
C PRO A 491 24.94 -9.79 12.03
N ALA A 492 24.45 -10.92 12.56
CA ALA A 492 23.39 -11.70 11.92
C ALA A 492 22.08 -10.90 11.84
N ALA A 493 21.74 -10.16 12.88
CA ALA A 493 20.55 -9.30 12.89
C ALA A 493 20.73 -8.10 11.96
N GLU A 494 21.93 -7.51 11.88
CA GLU A 494 22.21 -6.44 10.92
C GLU A 494 22.01 -6.91 9.48
N GLU A 495 22.44 -8.14 9.15
CA GLU A 495 22.29 -8.70 7.81
C GLU A 495 20.83 -8.93 7.40
N VAL A 496 19.94 -9.23 8.36
CA VAL A 496 18.50 -9.26 8.11
C VAL A 496 18.01 -7.92 7.55
N PHE A 497 18.37 -6.79 8.19
CA PHE A 497 17.93 -5.48 7.74
C PHE A 497 18.61 -5.03 6.44
N ARG A 498 19.89 -5.39 6.22
CA ARG A 498 20.54 -5.13 4.92
C ARG A 498 19.86 -5.90 3.79
N THR A 499 19.50 -7.16 4.02
CA THR A 499 18.80 -7.98 3.02
C THR A 499 17.41 -7.39 2.70
N ILE A 500 16.68 -6.89 3.70
CA ILE A 500 15.40 -6.19 3.46
C ILE A 500 15.62 -4.92 2.63
N GLY A 501 16.69 -4.17 2.88
CA GLY A 501 17.10 -3.02 2.07
C GLY A 501 17.29 -3.38 0.60
N GLU A 502 17.95 -4.50 0.31
CA GLU A 502 18.12 -5.02 -1.06
C GLU A 502 16.76 -5.35 -1.71
N TYR A 503 15.84 -5.99 -1.00
CA TYR A 503 14.50 -6.27 -1.51
C TYR A 503 13.68 -5.00 -1.81
N LEU A 504 13.87 -3.94 -1.02
CA LEU A 504 13.28 -2.62 -1.32
C LEU A 504 13.86 -2.04 -2.61
N ALA A 505 15.17 -2.20 -2.87
CA ALA A 505 15.78 -1.80 -4.12
C ALA A 505 15.20 -2.58 -5.33
N VAL A 506 14.99 -3.88 -5.21
CA VAL A 506 14.32 -4.68 -6.27
C VAL A 506 12.92 -4.14 -6.56
N THR A 507 12.16 -3.80 -5.52
CA THR A 507 10.83 -3.17 -5.67
C THR A 507 10.92 -1.83 -6.40
N PHE A 508 11.96 -1.06 -6.13
CA PHE A 508 12.19 0.21 -6.79
C PHE A 508 12.42 0.01 -8.29
N GLU A 509 13.24 -0.95 -8.69
CA GLU A 509 13.40 -1.33 -10.10
C GLU A 509 12.08 -1.71 -10.78
N GLU A 510 11.24 -2.53 -10.11
CA GLU A 510 9.94 -2.94 -10.66
C GLU A 510 8.99 -1.74 -10.80
N THR A 511 8.91 -0.88 -9.78
CA THR A 511 8.05 0.31 -9.82
C THR A 511 8.54 1.36 -10.81
N GLU A 512 9.85 1.51 -11.01
CA GLU A 512 10.40 2.38 -12.06
C GLU A 512 9.97 1.95 -13.46
N ARG A 513 10.04 0.64 -13.76
CA ARG A 513 9.60 0.10 -15.05
C ARG A 513 8.10 0.24 -15.28
N MET A 514 7.29 0.14 -14.23
CA MET A 514 5.83 0.23 -14.35
C MET A 514 5.35 1.69 -14.39
N LEU A 515 5.83 2.51 -13.46
CA LEU A 515 5.26 3.83 -13.14
C LEU A 515 6.06 5.00 -13.72
N HIS A 516 7.35 4.81 -13.99
CA HIS A 516 8.28 5.87 -14.42
C HIS A 516 8.22 7.13 -13.53
N PRO A 517 8.28 6.99 -12.19
CA PRO A 517 8.18 8.15 -11.32
C PRO A 517 9.39 9.07 -11.52
N LYS A 518 9.14 10.38 -11.64
CA LYS A 518 10.22 11.37 -11.78
C LYS A 518 11.08 11.44 -10.52
N THR A 519 10.46 11.33 -9.36
CA THR A 519 11.16 11.32 -8.07
C THR A 519 12.08 10.12 -7.88
N LYS A 520 13.31 10.38 -7.45
CA LYS A 520 14.30 9.36 -7.04
C LYS A 520 14.43 9.23 -5.53
N VAL A 521 13.69 10.06 -4.78
CA VAL A 521 13.61 9.99 -3.33
C VAL A 521 12.60 8.91 -2.94
N ARG A 522 12.93 8.13 -1.91
CA ARG A 522 12.03 7.12 -1.34
C ARG A 522 11.84 7.37 0.15
N VAL A 523 10.61 7.66 0.56
CA VAL A 523 10.28 7.92 1.96
C VAL A 523 9.87 6.60 2.62
N LEU A 524 10.52 6.24 3.71
CA LEU A 524 10.21 5.03 4.47
C LEU A 524 9.55 5.41 5.78
N PHE A 525 8.33 4.90 5.99
CA PHE A 525 7.57 5.02 7.23
C PHE A 525 7.52 3.69 7.98
N GLY A 526 7.05 3.74 9.21
CA GLY A 526 6.68 2.55 9.98
C GLY A 526 7.74 2.10 10.98
N ARG A 527 7.59 0.88 11.50
CA ARG A 527 8.36 0.44 12.68
C ARG A 527 9.86 0.28 12.36
N PHE A 528 10.18 -0.18 11.16
CA PHE A 528 11.56 -0.48 10.74
C PHE A 528 12.48 0.74 10.78
N VAL A 529 11.93 1.95 10.63
CA VAL A 529 12.71 3.20 10.60
C VAL A 529 12.85 3.87 11.96
N LYS A 530 12.22 3.33 13.03
CA LYS A 530 12.26 3.94 14.37
C LYS A 530 13.63 3.92 15.03
N LYS A 531 14.46 2.92 14.73
CA LYS A 531 15.84 2.84 15.21
C LYS A 531 16.78 3.29 14.09
N LYS A 532 17.56 4.34 14.37
CA LYS A 532 18.50 4.94 13.40
C LYS A 532 19.40 3.89 12.73
N ARG A 533 19.93 2.93 13.50
CA ARG A 533 20.79 1.87 12.97
C ARG A 533 20.06 0.96 11.98
N CYS A 534 18.84 0.51 12.29
CA CYS A 534 18.02 -0.28 11.35
C CYS A 534 17.76 0.48 10.05
N PHE A 535 17.43 1.76 10.13
CA PHE A 535 17.26 2.61 8.94
C PHE A 535 18.55 2.71 8.10
N THR A 536 19.70 2.93 8.74
CA THR A 536 21.00 2.92 8.05
C THR A 536 21.29 1.59 7.37
N LEU A 537 20.97 0.46 8.02
CA LEU A 537 21.16 -0.87 7.44
C LEU A 537 20.27 -1.12 6.22
N LEU A 538 19.02 -0.64 6.23
CA LEU A 538 18.16 -0.68 5.04
C LEU A 538 18.79 0.09 3.88
N GLN A 539 19.34 1.28 4.15
CA GLN A 539 20.02 2.11 3.16
C GLN A 539 21.30 1.43 2.63
N GLU A 540 22.13 0.86 3.51
CA GLU A 540 23.32 0.07 3.14
C GLU A 540 22.93 -1.10 2.23
N GLY A 541 21.88 -1.83 2.60
CA GLY A 541 21.33 -2.96 1.86
C GLY A 541 20.83 -2.58 0.47
N ALA A 542 20.03 -1.52 0.36
CA ALA A 542 19.55 -1.03 -0.92
C ALA A 542 20.70 -0.64 -1.86
N ASN A 543 21.72 0.01 -1.30
CA ASN A 543 22.92 0.43 -2.03
C ASN A 543 23.83 -0.71 -2.51
N ARG A 544 23.62 -1.95 -2.05
CA ARG A 544 24.25 -3.13 -2.68
C ARG A 544 23.76 -3.33 -4.11
N ARG A 545 22.57 -2.84 -4.43
CA ARG A 545 21.88 -3.07 -5.72
C ARG A 545 21.65 -1.80 -6.52
N LEU A 546 21.16 -0.74 -5.88
CA LEU A 546 20.83 0.53 -6.53
C LEU A 546 21.31 1.70 -5.67
N ASN A 547 21.90 2.71 -6.29
CA ASN A 547 22.22 3.97 -5.61
C ASN A 547 20.94 4.78 -5.39
N VAL A 548 20.21 4.47 -4.32
CA VAL A 548 18.95 5.13 -3.92
C VAL A 548 19.15 5.90 -2.62
N THR A 549 18.42 6.98 -2.42
CA THR A 549 18.40 7.69 -1.13
C THR A 549 17.06 7.51 -0.45
N PHE A 550 17.11 6.98 0.78
CA PHE A 550 15.97 6.88 1.67
C PHE A 550 15.86 8.12 2.56
N LEU A 551 14.62 8.57 2.78
CA LEU A 551 14.28 9.52 3.83
C LEU A 551 13.42 8.80 4.87
N ALA A 552 13.74 8.98 6.15
CA ALA A 552 12.90 8.47 7.22
C ALA A 552 11.69 9.38 7.40
N GLY A 553 10.48 8.87 7.19
CA GLY A 553 9.24 9.53 7.55
C GLY A 553 8.95 9.33 9.04
N ASP A 554 9.54 10.19 9.89
CA ASP A 554 9.37 10.14 11.33
C ASP A 554 8.67 11.39 11.90
N GLY A 555 8.43 11.39 13.22
CA GLY A 555 7.67 12.45 13.90
C GLY A 555 8.33 13.83 13.91
N ASN A 556 9.55 13.98 13.38
CA ASN A 556 10.22 15.27 13.27
C ASN A 556 9.78 16.07 12.03
N MET A 557 8.93 15.50 11.16
CA MET A 557 8.34 16.19 10.00
C MET A 557 7.14 17.05 10.42
N ALA A 558 7.41 18.14 11.16
CA ALA A 558 6.41 19.14 11.54
C ALA A 558 6.91 20.54 11.18
N TYR A 559 6.58 20.99 9.97
CA TYR A 559 6.98 22.29 9.41
C TYR A 559 5.79 23.21 9.15
N THR A 560 4.59 22.66 8.96
CA THR A 560 3.37 23.45 8.73
C THR A 560 2.70 23.90 10.03
N PRO A 561 1.85 24.96 10.02
CA PRO A 561 1.18 25.45 11.23
C PRO A 561 0.37 24.37 11.97
N LEU A 562 -0.44 23.57 11.26
CA LEU A 562 -1.27 22.55 11.91
C LEU A 562 -0.46 21.40 12.52
N MET A 563 0.65 21.01 11.88
CA MET A 563 1.56 20.03 12.47
C MET A 563 2.29 20.59 13.67
N ASN A 564 2.64 21.88 13.67
CA ASN A 564 3.21 22.56 14.82
C ASN A 564 2.22 22.66 15.99
N ASP A 565 0.94 22.91 15.72
CA ASP A 565 -0.11 22.87 16.76
C ASP A 565 -0.14 21.49 17.43
N LEU A 566 -0.10 20.40 16.66
CA LEU A 566 -0.02 19.03 17.19
C LEU A 566 1.30 18.75 17.93
N ASN A 567 2.42 19.27 17.43
CA ASN A 567 3.73 19.08 18.07
C ASN A 567 3.82 19.78 19.44
N ASN A 568 3.07 20.87 19.61
CA ASN A 568 3.01 21.64 20.85
C ASN A 568 1.83 21.22 21.76
N ASP A 569 0.99 20.27 21.35
CA ASP A 569 -0.13 19.76 22.16
C ASP A 569 0.41 18.86 23.30
N PRO A 570 -0.03 19.06 24.56
CA PRO A 570 0.47 18.29 25.70
C PRO A 570 -0.07 16.85 25.79
N VAL A 571 -1.09 16.50 25.02
CA VAL A 571 -1.82 15.22 25.08
C VAL A 571 -1.66 14.44 23.79
N HIS A 572 -1.71 15.11 22.63
CA HIS A 572 -1.72 14.50 21.30
C HIS A 572 -0.37 14.68 20.61
N THR A 573 -0.03 13.78 19.70
CA THR A 573 1.28 13.82 19.00
C THR A 573 1.12 13.82 17.48
N VAL A 574 2.11 14.37 16.77
CA VAL A 574 2.23 14.30 15.30
C VAL A 574 2.19 12.84 14.82
N ALA A 575 2.85 11.94 15.54
CA ALA A 575 2.86 10.51 15.20
C ALA A 575 1.48 9.85 15.26
N GLN A 576 0.55 10.40 16.05
CA GLN A 576 -0.83 9.91 16.12
C GLN A 576 -1.73 10.59 15.09
N PHE A 577 -1.71 11.92 14.99
CA PHE A 577 -2.71 12.69 14.24
C PHE A 577 -2.23 13.28 12.91
N GLY A 578 -0.94 13.12 12.57
CA GLY A 578 -0.36 13.72 11.37
C GLY A 578 -1.07 13.32 10.07
N GLN A 579 -1.51 12.07 9.94
CA GLN A 579 -2.30 11.64 8.77
C GLN A 579 -3.67 12.33 8.67
N ALA A 580 -4.31 12.67 9.80
CA ALA A 580 -5.56 13.42 9.79
C ALA A 580 -5.32 14.86 9.31
N VAL A 581 -4.23 15.50 9.74
CA VAL A 581 -3.81 16.81 9.21
C VAL A 581 -3.50 16.74 7.72
N GLY A 582 -2.77 15.71 7.28
CA GLY A 582 -2.51 15.47 5.87
C GLY A 582 -3.77 15.29 5.02
N ALA A 583 -4.77 14.60 5.55
CA ALA A 583 -6.08 14.48 4.91
C ALA A 583 -6.78 15.84 4.79
N ALA A 584 -6.63 16.74 5.77
CA ALA A 584 -7.15 18.11 5.68
C ALA A 584 -6.50 18.89 4.53
N TYR A 585 -5.17 18.82 4.43
CA TYR A 585 -4.43 19.43 3.32
C TYR A 585 -4.83 18.84 1.97
N PHE A 586 -5.12 17.54 1.92
CA PHE A 586 -5.59 16.89 0.71
C PHE A 586 -6.97 17.39 0.30
N ALA A 587 -7.94 17.48 1.23
CA ALA A 587 -9.24 18.10 0.91
C ALA A 587 -9.12 19.57 0.50
N ALA A 588 -8.18 20.31 1.08
CA ALA A 588 -7.95 21.71 0.75
C ALA A 588 -7.29 21.92 -0.62
N SER A 589 -6.65 20.91 -1.21
CA SER A 589 -6.02 21.04 -2.53
C SER A 589 -7.04 21.22 -3.66
N VAL A 590 -8.27 20.73 -3.45
CA VAL A 590 -9.39 20.82 -4.39
C VAL A 590 -10.39 21.96 -4.09
N LEU A 591 -10.08 22.81 -3.10
CA LEU A 591 -10.87 24.00 -2.73
C LEU A 591 -10.59 25.24 -3.59
#